data_AF-A0A0F9SN93-F1
#
_entry.id   AF-A0A0F9SN93-F1
#
_cell.length_a   1.000
_cell.length_b   1.000
_cell.length_c   1.000
_cell.angle_alpha   90.00
_cell.angle_beta   90.00
_cell.angle_gamma   90.00
#
_symmetry.space_group_name_H-M   'P 1'
#
loop_
_entity.id
_entity.type
_entity.pdbx_description
1 polymer ?
#
loop_
_entity_poly.entity_id
_entity_poly.type
_entity_poly.pdbx_seq_one_letter_code
_entity_poly.pdbx_strand_id
1 'polypeptide(L)'
;MNYTSFAKDLVLKFLQEAFEQSEFYESDDIQVNELEDISNQQSPGADPEDAKLINDFQWSQNQDDTKIFIADSWTENLDRPEPRPALILTRGDVRWSNATIDQAQEQSFGTGARTYTDLLSSDLTVNCFSREGLEAELLANIVFQTVQFFAKIIRSRTRIFEVNSVVLGQEALVQSDSKIDLTVVPVGIGLYWQDRWKLTIPGETVKKVEFNLNSRQVRQSGIACPVRLD
;
A
#
# COMPACT_ATOMS: atom_id res chain seq x y z
N MET A 1 -28.53 1.75 -1.76
CA MET A 1 -27.24 2.40 -1.44
C MET A 1 -26.28 2.23 -2.61
N ASN A 2 -25.43 3.22 -2.84
CA ASN A 2 -24.36 3.09 -3.81
C ASN A 2 -23.20 2.35 -3.19
N TYR A 3 -23.02 1.08 -3.56
CA TYR A 3 -21.84 0.29 -3.20
C TYR A 3 -20.54 1.06 -3.45
N THR A 4 -20.56 1.94 -4.46
CA THR A 4 -19.45 2.81 -4.81
C THR A 4 -19.13 3.88 -3.78
N SER A 5 -20.11 4.44 -3.04
CA SER A 5 -19.82 5.48 -2.02
C SER A 5 -19.21 4.87 -0.76
N PHE A 6 -19.79 3.75 -0.29
CA PHE A 6 -19.24 3.00 0.84
C PHE A 6 -17.84 2.47 0.52
N ALA A 7 -17.66 1.84 -0.64
CA ALA A 7 -16.36 1.34 -1.07
C ALA A 7 -15.33 2.47 -1.26
N LYS A 8 -15.76 3.64 -1.75
CA LYS A 8 -14.90 4.83 -1.89
C LYS A 8 -14.47 5.39 -0.54
N ASP A 9 -15.38 5.52 0.42
CA ASP A 9 -15.06 6.02 1.76
C ASP A 9 -14.21 5.00 2.53
N LEU A 10 -14.50 3.71 2.37
CA LEU A 10 -13.69 2.61 2.89
C LEU A 10 -12.27 2.67 2.31
N VAL A 11 -12.13 2.83 0.99
CA VAL A 11 -10.82 2.95 0.32
C VAL A 11 -10.13 4.26 0.67
N LEU A 12 -10.85 5.37 0.80
CA LEU A 12 -10.26 6.65 1.20
C LEU A 12 -9.75 6.59 2.63
N LYS A 13 -10.50 6.00 3.55
CA LYS A 13 -10.02 5.76 4.91
C LYS A 13 -8.94 4.69 4.99
N PHE A 14 -9.03 3.62 4.22
CA PHE A 14 -8.00 2.59 4.11
C PHE A 14 -6.69 3.20 3.60
N LEU A 15 -6.78 4.06 2.58
CA LEU A 15 -5.64 4.82 2.07
C LEU A 15 -5.20 5.87 3.09
N GLN A 16 -6.11 6.60 3.72
CA GLN A 16 -5.76 7.66 4.66
C GLN A 16 -5.11 7.09 5.92
N GLU A 17 -5.64 6.03 6.53
CA GLU A 17 -5.06 5.37 7.71
C GLU A 17 -3.79 4.58 7.37
N ALA A 18 -3.71 3.93 6.20
CA ALA A 18 -2.47 3.29 5.75
C ALA A 18 -1.35 4.30 5.43
N PHE A 19 -1.70 5.52 5.00
CA PHE A 19 -0.74 6.57 4.63
C PHE A 19 -0.48 7.61 5.73
N GLU A 20 -1.37 7.87 6.68
CA GLU A 20 -1.15 8.80 7.80
C GLU A 20 -0.02 8.32 8.73
N GLN A 21 0.28 7.02 8.77
CA GLN A 21 1.47 6.50 9.46
C GLN A 21 2.77 6.65 8.65
N SER A 22 2.70 6.97 7.36
CA SER A 22 3.86 7.40 6.57
C SER A 22 3.88 8.92 6.56
N GLU A 23 4.55 9.54 7.54
CA GLU A 23 4.77 10.99 7.61
C GLU A 23 5.47 11.53 6.36
N PHE A 24 4.73 11.81 5.29
CA PHE A 24 5.03 12.79 4.25
C PHE A 24 3.95 12.65 3.17
N TYR A 25 2.99 13.58 3.08
CA TYR A 25 2.53 14.17 1.80
C TYR A 25 1.39 15.16 2.03
N GLU A 26 1.73 16.44 1.93
CA GLU A 26 0.81 17.48 1.47
C GLU A 26 0.66 17.31 -0.05
N SER A 27 -0.56 17.14 -0.54
CA SER A 27 -0.85 17.31 -1.97
C SER A 27 -2.16 18.06 -2.15
N ASP A 28 -2.05 19.20 -2.83
CA ASP A 28 -3.13 20.12 -3.19
C ASP A 28 -4.17 19.48 -4.13
N ASP A 29 -5.44 19.78 -3.82
CA ASP A 29 -6.67 19.79 -4.64
C ASP A 29 -6.71 18.96 -5.94
N ILE A 30 -7.37 17.79 -5.84
CA ILE A 30 -7.85 17.03 -7.01
C ILE A 30 -9.37 16.83 -6.89
N GLN A 31 -10.10 17.37 -7.87
CA GLN A 31 -11.56 17.40 -7.96
C GLN A 31 -12.16 15.99 -8.09
N VAL A 32 -13.10 15.65 -7.19
CA VAL A 32 -13.70 14.31 -6.99
C VAL A 32 -14.87 14.03 -7.96
N ASN A 33 -15.11 14.89 -8.94
CA ASN A 33 -16.37 14.99 -9.68
C ASN A 33 -16.65 13.82 -10.65
N GLU A 34 -15.67 12.97 -10.97
CA GLU A 34 -15.84 11.88 -11.95
C GLU A 34 -16.44 10.58 -11.36
N LEU A 35 -16.60 10.48 -10.04
CA LEU A 35 -17.10 9.27 -9.37
C LEU A 35 -18.61 9.26 -9.08
N GLU A 36 -19.31 10.38 -9.25
CA GLU A 36 -20.75 10.47 -8.96
C GLU A 36 -21.61 9.84 -10.07
N ASP A 37 -21.11 9.79 -11.30
CA ASP A 37 -21.87 9.31 -12.46
C ASP A 37 -22.06 7.78 -12.49
N ILE A 38 -21.14 7.01 -11.90
CA ILE A 38 -21.24 5.53 -11.82
C ILE A 38 -22.32 5.11 -10.80
N SER A 39 -22.64 5.99 -9.86
CA SER A 39 -23.52 5.73 -8.74
C SER A 39 -25.02 5.72 -9.13
N ASN A 40 -25.37 6.17 -10.34
CA ASN A 40 -26.78 6.23 -10.78
C ASN A 40 -27.22 5.06 -11.66
N GLN A 41 -26.37 4.05 -11.89
CA GLN A 41 -26.76 2.84 -12.62
C GLN A 41 -27.39 1.81 -11.67
N GLN A 42 -28.66 2.00 -11.37
CA GLN A 42 -29.47 1.08 -10.58
C GLN A 42 -29.79 -0.17 -11.42
N SER A 43 -29.31 -1.34 -10.98
CA SER A 43 -29.52 -2.61 -11.68
C SER A 43 -31.03 -2.97 -11.69
N PRO A 44 -31.68 -3.08 -12.87
CA PRO A 44 -33.11 -3.33 -12.94
C PRO A 44 -33.39 -4.82 -12.69
N GLY A 45 -33.76 -5.19 -11.46
CA GLY A 45 -34.25 -6.54 -11.15
C GLY A 45 -33.95 -7.10 -9.76
N ALA A 46 -33.38 -6.35 -8.82
CA ALA A 46 -33.15 -6.84 -7.46
C ALA A 46 -34.45 -6.80 -6.63
N ASP A 47 -34.74 -7.90 -5.93
CA ASP A 47 -35.87 -7.99 -5.02
C ASP A 47 -35.74 -6.96 -3.87
N PRO A 48 -36.85 -6.33 -3.43
CA PRO A 48 -36.81 -5.23 -2.47
C PRO A 48 -36.37 -5.66 -1.06
N GLU A 49 -36.45 -6.95 -0.72
CA GLU A 49 -35.98 -7.46 0.57
C GLU A 49 -34.44 -7.53 0.64
N ASP A 50 -33.77 -7.92 -0.45
CA ASP A 50 -32.31 -7.95 -0.51
C ASP A 50 -31.72 -6.54 -0.40
N ALA A 51 -32.41 -5.54 -0.95
CA ALA A 51 -32.04 -4.13 -0.84
C ALA A 51 -32.03 -3.61 0.61
N LYS A 52 -32.77 -4.24 1.52
CA LYS A 52 -32.85 -3.83 2.92
C LYS A 52 -31.63 -4.29 3.72
N LEU A 53 -31.13 -5.50 3.48
CA LEU A 53 -29.94 -6.04 4.16
C LEU A 53 -28.68 -5.21 3.85
N ILE A 54 -28.60 -4.63 2.66
CA ILE A 54 -27.45 -3.82 2.23
C ILE A 54 -27.42 -2.44 2.93
N ASN A 55 -28.59 -1.86 3.22
CA ASN A 55 -28.66 -0.55 3.90
C ASN A 55 -28.27 -0.64 5.39
N ASP A 56 -28.10 -1.84 5.92
CA ASP A 56 -27.69 -2.03 7.31
C ASP A 56 -26.18 -1.94 7.54
N PHE A 57 -25.35 -1.79 6.51
CA PHE A 57 -23.90 -1.64 6.66
C PHE A 57 -23.44 -0.21 6.36
N GLN A 58 -23.81 0.72 7.24
CA GLN A 58 -23.39 2.11 7.12
C GLN A 58 -22.08 2.35 7.89
N TRP A 59 -21.09 2.85 7.17
CA TRP A 59 -19.88 3.42 7.76
C TRP A 59 -20.08 4.92 8.04
N SER A 60 -19.51 5.40 9.14
CA SER A 60 -19.49 6.80 9.58
C SER A 60 -18.10 7.13 10.10
N GLN A 61 -17.73 8.41 10.11
CA GLN A 61 -16.46 8.83 10.69
C GLN A 61 -16.44 8.66 12.21
N ASN A 62 -17.61 8.70 12.86
CA ASN A 62 -17.76 8.44 14.28
C ASN A 62 -17.93 6.94 14.54
N GLN A 63 -17.02 6.36 15.34
CA GLN A 63 -16.98 4.93 15.62
C GLN A 63 -18.26 4.42 16.30
N ASP A 64 -18.86 5.25 17.17
CA ASP A 64 -20.08 4.87 17.89
C ASP A 64 -21.27 4.63 16.96
N ASP A 65 -21.34 5.40 15.87
CA ASP A 65 -22.40 5.34 14.86
C ASP A 65 -22.15 4.29 13.77
N THR A 66 -20.90 3.81 13.66
CA THR A 66 -20.52 2.81 12.64
C THR A 66 -21.05 1.43 13.00
N LYS A 67 -21.68 0.76 12.03
CA LYS A 67 -22.07 -0.64 12.18
C LYS A 67 -20.94 -1.62 11.82
N ILE A 68 -19.93 -1.15 11.09
CA ILE A 68 -18.71 -1.91 10.76
C ILE A 68 -17.54 -1.31 11.51
N PHE A 69 -16.81 -2.16 12.22
CA PHE A 69 -15.57 -1.80 12.87
C PHE A 69 -14.40 -1.92 11.89
N ILE A 70 -13.49 -0.94 11.86
CA ILE A 70 -12.30 -0.98 11.01
C ILE A 70 -11.12 -0.61 11.89
N ALA A 71 -10.09 -1.44 11.93
CA ALA A 71 -8.90 -1.21 12.73
C ALA A 71 -7.64 -1.83 12.13
N ASP A 72 -6.47 -1.31 12.53
CA ASP A 72 -5.18 -1.97 12.31
C ASP A 72 -4.95 -3.04 13.40
N SER A 73 -4.12 -4.04 13.08
CA SER A 73 -3.81 -5.22 13.90
C SER A 73 -3.34 -4.89 15.33
N TRP A 74 -2.85 -3.68 15.57
CA TRP A 74 -2.26 -3.27 16.85
C TRP A 74 -3.25 -2.54 17.78
N THR A 75 -4.48 -2.29 17.32
CA THR A 75 -5.45 -1.45 18.04
C THR A 75 -6.55 -2.27 18.71
N GLU A 76 -6.66 -3.57 18.42
CA GLU A 76 -7.78 -4.37 18.94
C GLU A 76 -7.53 -4.98 20.32
N ASN A 77 -8.41 -4.60 21.26
CA ASN A 77 -8.77 -5.48 22.38
C ASN A 77 -9.92 -6.39 21.91
N LEU A 78 -9.58 -7.56 21.37
CA LEU A 78 -10.52 -8.66 21.04
C LEU A 78 -11.39 -9.09 22.24
N ASP A 79 -10.98 -8.70 23.45
CA ASP A 79 -11.69 -8.95 24.70
C ASP A 79 -12.97 -8.13 24.87
N ARG A 80 -13.23 -7.13 24.01
CA ARG A 80 -14.54 -6.50 23.96
C ARG A 80 -15.43 -7.30 23.01
N PRO A 81 -16.41 -8.06 23.52
CA PRO A 81 -17.36 -8.78 22.68
C PRO A 81 -18.37 -7.79 22.08
N GLU A 82 -17.92 -6.87 21.23
CA GLU A 82 -18.83 -6.06 20.44
C GLU A 82 -19.27 -6.89 19.23
N PRO A 83 -20.59 -7.16 19.09
CA PRO A 83 -21.13 -8.08 18.10
C PRO A 83 -21.23 -7.44 16.72
N ARG A 84 -20.18 -6.78 16.24
CA ARG A 84 -20.17 -6.05 14.97
C ARG A 84 -19.24 -6.74 13.98
N PRO A 85 -19.60 -6.76 12.68
CA PRO A 85 -18.64 -7.11 11.66
C PRO A 85 -17.42 -6.19 11.74
N ALA A 86 -16.24 -6.77 11.64
CA ALA A 86 -14.98 -6.04 11.77
C ALA A 86 -14.05 -6.32 10.59
N LEU A 87 -13.34 -5.29 10.15
CA LEU A 87 -12.27 -5.37 9.18
C LEU A 87 -10.97 -5.04 9.89
N ILE A 88 -10.15 -6.06 10.13
CA ILE A 88 -8.83 -5.89 10.72
C ILE A 88 -7.79 -5.93 9.62
N LEU A 89 -7.02 -4.85 9.50
CA LEU A 89 -5.87 -4.80 8.61
C LEU A 89 -4.66 -5.39 9.32
N THR A 90 -3.96 -6.30 8.65
CA THR A 90 -2.70 -6.86 9.11
C THR A 90 -1.65 -6.67 8.04
N ARG A 91 -0.61 -5.89 8.37
CA ARG A 91 0.55 -5.69 7.50
C ARG A 91 1.49 -6.90 7.59
N GLY A 92 1.83 -7.46 6.45
CA GLY A 92 2.84 -8.50 6.32
C GLY A 92 4.26 -7.92 6.23
N ASP A 93 5.22 -8.82 6.03
CA ASP A 93 6.63 -8.45 5.93
C ASP A 93 6.91 -7.66 4.64
N VAL A 94 7.79 -6.66 4.77
CA VAL A 94 8.37 -5.96 3.62
C VAL A 94 9.68 -6.66 3.23
N ARG A 95 9.73 -7.15 2.00
CA ARG A 95 10.88 -7.86 1.45
C ARG A 95 11.35 -7.23 0.15
N TRP A 96 12.67 -7.10 0.01
CA TRP A 96 13.32 -6.74 -1.24
C TRP A 96 13.08 -7.84 -2.27
N SER A 97 12.41 -7.50 -3.36
CA SER A 97 12.24 -8.35 -4.52
C SER A 97 13.46 -8.16 -5.42
N ASN A 98 14.40 -9.11 -5.34
CA ASN A 98 15.60 -9.14 -6.18
C ASN A 98 15.23 -9.54 -7.61
N ALA A 99 14.49 -8.67 -8.30
CA ALA A 99 13.93 -8.94 -9.62
C ALA A 99 15.00 -9.01 -10.72
N THR A 100 16.18 -8.39 -10.53
CA THR A 100 17.24 -8.34 -11.53
C THR A 100 18.63 -8.51 -10.91
N ILE A 101 19.56 -9.04 -11.71
CA ILE A 101 20.99 -9.09 -11.36
C ILE A 101 21.53 -7.65 -11.46
N ASP A 102 22.12 -7.18 -10.37
CA ASP A 102 22.83 -5.89 -10.18
C ASP A 102 21.96 -4.63 -9.93
N GLN A 103 20.64 -4.63 -10.21
CA GLN A 103 19.68 -3.53 -9.93
C GLN A 103 20.15 -2.10 -10.32
N ALA A 104 21.24 -1.99 -11.08
CA ALA A 104 21.90 -0.75 -11.42
C ALA A 104 21.18 -0.14 -12.61
N GLN A 105 20.50 0.98 -12.37
CA GLN A 105 19.78 1.70 -13.40
C GLN A 105 20.72 2.58 -14.23
N GLU A 106 21.65 3.26 -13.56
CA GLU A 106 22.49 4.27 -14.19
C GLU A 106 23.85 4.39 -13.46
N GLN A 107 24.92 4.50 -14.23
CA GLN A 107 26.26 4.77 -13.73
C GLN A 107 26.82 6.05 -14.37
N SER A 108 27.16 7.03 -13.54
CA SER A 108 27.84 8.24 -14.01
C SER A 108 29.36 8.01 -14.03
N PHE A 109 29.97 8.11 -15.21
CA PHE A 109 31.42 7.93 -15.37
C PHE A 109 32.25 9.07 -14.74
N GLY A 110 31.68 10.27 -14.60
CA GLY A 110 32.41 11.43 -14.05
C GLY A 110 32.51 11.42 -12.53
N THR A 111 31.42 11.02 -11.86
CA THR A 111 31.36 11.00 -10.39
C THR A 111 31.52 9.61 -9.79
N GLY A 112 31.44 8.56 -10.62
CA GLY A 112 31.36 7.18 -10.14
C GLY A 112 30.04 6.86 -9.43
N ALA A 113 29.08 7.79 -9.40
CA ALA A 113 27.80 7.58 -8.73
C ALA A 113 26.99 6.51 -9.46
N ARG A 114 26.41 5.59 -8.68
CA ARG A 114 25.54 4.52 -9.17
C ARG A 114 24.13 4.74 -8.62
N THR A 115 23.16 4.74 -9.51
CA THR A 115 21.75 4.74 -9.14
C THR A 115 21.26 3.31 -9.17
N TYR A 116 20.69 2.88 -8.05
CA TYR A 116 20.02 1.59 -7.91
C TYR A 116 18.50 1.81 -7.93
N THR A 117 17.80 0.81 -8.44
CA THR A 117 16.34 0.78 -8.45
C THR A 117 15.91 -0.58 -7.97
N ASP A 118 15.27 -0.57 -6.83
CA ASP A 118 14.91 -1.78 -6.13
C ASP A 118 13.39 -1.85 -6.02
N LEU A 119 12.88 -3.07 -6.17
CA LEU A 119 11.47 -3.34 -6.01
C LEU A 119 11.27 -3.91 -4.61
N LEU A 120 10.58 -3.19 -3.75
CA LEU A 120 10.11 -3.70 -2.48
C LEU A 120 8.76 -4.37 -2.72
N SER A 121 8.51 -5.49 -2.05
CA SER A 121 7.23 -6.18 -2.03
C SER A 121 6.75 -6.29 -0.61
N SER A 122 5.45 -6.11 -0.41
CA SER A 122 4.79 -6.24 0.88
C SER A 122 3.46 -6.91 0.67
N ASP A 123 3.08 -7.73 1.63
CA ASP A 123 1.76 -8.33 1.65
C ASP A 123 0.91 -7.58 2.68
N LEU A 124 -0.37 -7.37 2.38
CA LEU A 124 -1.35 -6.74 3.25
C LEU A 124 -2.56 -7.66 3.32
N THR A 125 -3.00 -8.02 4.51
CA THR A 125 -4.15 -8.92 4.69
C THR A 125 -5.27 -8.16 5.38
N VAL A 126 -6.47 -8.21 4.82
CA VAL A 126 -7.68 -7.67 5.45
C VAL A 126 -8.49 -8.84 5.97
N ASN A 127 -8.55 -9.00 7.28
CA ASN A 127 -9.29 -10.05 7.95
C ASN A 127 -10.71 -9.55 8.21
N CYS A 128 -11.69 -10.19 7.57
CA CYS A 128 -13.09 -9.85 7.74
C CYS A 128 -13.70 -10.78 8.81
N PHE A 129 -14.09 -10.23 9.95
CA PHE A 129 -14.70 -10.97 11.05
C PHE A 129 -16.20 -10.78 11.06
N SER A 130 -16.93 -11.86 11.25
CA SER A 130 -18.34 -11.83 11.68
C SER A 130 -18.69 -13.05 12.54
N ARG A 131 -19.87 -13.02 13.16
CA ARG A 131 -20.50 -14.17 13.82
C ARG A 131 -21.00 -15.20 12.82
N GLU A 132 -21.43 -14.75 11.65
CA GLU A 132 -21.96 -15.61 10.60
C GLU A 132 -20.96 -15.72 9.45
N GLY A 133 -20.59 -16.95 9.07
CA GLY A 133 -19.62 -17.21 8.00
C GLY A 133 -20.03 -16.61 6.66
N LEU A 134 -21.32 -16.68 6.33
CA LEU A 134 -21.86 -16.10 5.09
C LEU A 134 -21.72 -14.58 5.04
N GLU A 135 -21.87 -13.91 6.19
CA GLU A 135 -21.69 -12.46 6.30
C GLU A 135 -20.21 -12.08 6.17
N ALA A 136 -19.32 -12.85 6.80
CA ALA A 136 -17.87 -12.65 6.67
C ALA A 136 -17.39 -12.84 5.23
N GLU A 137 -17.90 -13.86 4.52
CA GLU A 137 -17.61 -14.11 3.11
C GLU A 137 -18.12 -12.97 2.20
N LEU A 138 -19.34 -12.48 2.46
CA LEU A 138 -19.91 -11.35 1.72
C LEU A 138 -19.06 -10.08 1.90
N LEU A 139 -18.64 -9.77 3.14
CA LEU A 139 -17.76 -8.64 3.42
C LEU A 139 -16.41 -8.79 2.72
N ALA A 140 -15.81 -9.97 2.78
CA ALA A 140 -14.54 -10.24 2.11
C ALA A 140 -14.64 -10.12 0.58
N ASN A 141 -15.77 -10.54 -0.01
CA ASN A 141 -16.04 -10.34 -1.43
C ASN A 141 -16.18 -8.86 -1.81
N ILE A 142 -16.85 -8.05 -0.97
CA ILE A 142 -16.95 -6.59 -1.17
C ILE A 142 -15.56 -5.96 -1.13
N VAL A 143 -14.73 -6.31 -0.14
CA VAL A 143 -13.34 -5.81 -0.03
C VAL A 143 -12.53 -6.23 -1.26
N PHE A 144 -12.62 -7.49 -1.67
CA PHE A 144 -11.94 -8.03 -2.85
C PHE A 144 -12.27 -7.23 -4.11
N GLN A 145 -13.56 -7.05 -4.41
CA GLN A 145 -14.02 -6.31 -5.59
C GLN A 145 -13.62 -4.84 -5.52
N THR A 146 -13.72 -4.24 -4.33
CA THR A 146 -13.34 -2.85 -4.07
C THR A 146 -11.86 -2.62 -4.36
N VAL A 147 -10.97 -3.44 -3.80
CA VAL A 147 -9.52 -3.34 -4.04
C VAL A 147 -9.21 -3.50 -5.52
N GLN A 148 -9.85 -4.46 -6.19
CA GLN A 148 -9.63 -4.71 -7.62
C GLN A 148 -10.10 -3.53 -8.49
N PHE A 149 -11.29 -2.98 -8.21
CA PHE A 149 -11.85 -1.86 -8.94
C PHE A 149 -11.04 -0.58 -8.75
N PHE A 150 -10.61 -0.30 -7.51
CA PHE A 150 -9.86 0.90 -7.17
C PHE A 150 -8.34 0.76 -7.34
N ALA A 151 -7.82 -0.39 -7.79
CA ALA A 151 -6.39 -0.63 -7.95
C ALA A 151 -5.68 0.46 -8.77
N LYS A 152 -6.32 0.96 -9.84
CA LYS A 152 -5.76 2.05 -10.65
C LYS A 152 -5.72 3.38 -9.91
N ILE A 153 -6.75 3.69 -9.12
CA ILE A 153 -6.83 4.92 -8.31
C ILE A 153 -5.81 4.88 -7.18
N ILE A 154 -5.66 3.71 -6.54
CA ILE A 154 -4.63 3.46 -5.53
C ILE A 154 -3.25 3.74 -6.15
N ARG A 155 -2.92 3.15 -7.31
CA ARG A 155 -1.64 3.39 -8.00
C ARG A 155 -1.42 4.85 -8.38
N SER A 156 -2.46 5.59 -8.77
CA SER A 156 -2.30 6.99 -9.18
C SER A 156 -2.17 7.96 -8.01
N ARG A 157 -2.73 7.63 -6.84
CA ARG A 157 -2.71 8.49 -5.64
C ARG A 157 -1.59 8.16 -4.67
N THR A 158 -0.99 6.97 -4.80
CA THR A 158 0.04 6.49 -3.90
C THR A 158 1.37 6.29 -4.63
N ARG A 159 2.45 6.05 -3.89
CA ARG A 159 3.74 5.59 -4.47
C ARG A 159 3.77 4.08 -4.71
N ILE A 160 2.63 3.39 -4.67
CA ILE A 160 2.53 1.96 -4.99
C ILE A 160 2.73 1.81 -6.49
N PHE A 161 3.77 1.07 -6.86
CA PHE A 161 4.07 0.76 -8.26
C PHE A 161 3.00 -0.17 -8.84
N GLU A 162 2.68 -1.23 -8.10
CA GLU A 162 1.75 -2.25 -8.57
C GLU A 162 0.98 -2.91 -7.41
N VAL A 163 -0.31 -3.14 -7.65
CA VAL A 163 -1.15 -4.06 -6.87
C VAL A 163 -1.25 -5.32 -7.71
N ASN A 164 -0.50 -6.36 -7.35
CA ASN A 164 -0.25 -7.52 -8.22
C ASN A 164 -1.33 -8.59 -8.07
N SER A 165 -1.59 -9.01 -6.83
CA SER A 165 -2.48 -10.11 -6.54
C SER A 165 -3.45 -9.74 -5.42
N VAL A 166 -4.74 -9.85 -5.68
CA VAL A 166 -5.77 -9.88 -4.64
C VAL A 166 -6.23 -11.33 -4.56
N VAL A 167 -6.19 -11.92 -3.36
CA VAL A 167 -6.54 -13.32 -3.12
C VAL A 167 -7.56 -13.38 -2.01
N LEU A 168 -8.70 -14.01 -2.28
CA LEU A 168 -9.70 -14.32 -1.27
C LEU A 168 -9.33 -15.65 -0.60
N GLY A 169 -9.14 -15.64 0.71
CA GLY A 169 -8.86 -16.82 1.52
C GLY A 169 -10.11 -17.63 1.84
N GLN A 170 -9.90 -18.80 2.44
CA GLN A 170 -10.97 -19.65 2.94
C GLN A 170 -11.45 -19.17 4.32
N GLU A 171 -12.72 -19.44 4.63
CA GLU A 171 -13.28 -19.21 5.95
C GLU A 171 -12.54 -20.04 7.02
N ALA A 172 -12.22 -19.38 8.13
CA ALA A 172 -11.64 -20.00 9.30
C ALA A 172 -12.44 -19.64 10.56
N LEU A 173 -12.59 -20.60 11.47
CA LEU A 173 -13.20 -20.39 12.77
C LEU A 173 -12.13 -19.96 13.77
N VAL A 174 -12.32 -18.79 14.37
CA VAL A 174 -11.49 -18.24 15.45
C VAL A 174 -12.25 -18.44 16.76
N GLN A 175 -11.76 -19.36 17.58
CA GLN A 175 -12.27 -19.55 18.93
C GLN A 175 -11.70 -18.46 19.83
N SER A 176 -12.56 -17.54 20.27
CA SER A 176 -12.24 -16.58 21.33
C SER A 176 -12.52 -17.19 22.70
N ASP A 177 -11.68 -16.90 23.69
CA ASP A 177 -11.88 -17.29 25.10
C ASP A 177 -13.26 -16.84 25.64
N SER A 178 -13.89 -15.86 24.98
CA SER A 178 -15.18 -15.25 25.33
C SER A 178 -16.43 -16.07 24.98
N LYS A 179 -16.32 -17.37 24.64
CA LYS A 179 -17.43 -18.28 24.23
C LYS A 179 -18.17 -17.92 22.94
N ILE A 180 -17.76 -16.85 22.25
CA ILE A 180 -18.35 -16.46 20.97
C ILE A 180 -17.42 -16.99 19.89
N ASP A 181 -17.92 -17.91 19.08
CA ASP A 181 -17.23 -18.37 17.88
C ASP A 181 -17.30 -17.26 16.84
N LEU A 182 -16.14 -16.79 16.38
CA LEU A 182 -16.03 -15.82 15.29
C LEU A 182 -15.55 -16.54 14.04
N THR A 183 -16.13 -16.16 12.91
CA THR A 183 -15.69 -16.59 11.58
C THR A 183 -14.84 -15.47 10.97
N VAL A 184 -13.72 -15.84 10.37
CA VAL A 184 -12.81 -14.92 9.70
C VAL A 184 -12.58 -15.36 8.26
N VAL A 185 -12.63 -14.41 7.34
CA VAL A 185 -12.25 -14.61 5.94
C VAL A 185 -11.13 -13.61 5.59
N PRO A 186 -9.90 -14.08 5.35
CA PRO A 186 -8.78 -13.19 5.02
C PRO A 186 -8.78 -12.82 3.55
N VAL A 187 -8.53 -11.55 3.23
CA VAL A 187 -8.30 -11.05 1.87
C VAL A 187 -6.84 -10.59 1.76
N GLY A 188 -6.02 -11.34 1.04
CA GLY A 188 -4.61 -11.01 0.81
C GLY A 188 -4.44 -10.05 -0.37
N ILE A 189 -3.60 -9.04 -0.20
CA ILE A 189 -3.31 -7.99 -1.17
C ILE A 189 -1.78 -7.87 -1.29
N GLY A 190 -1.25 -8.20 -2.46
CA GLY A 190 0.17 -8.07 -2.78
C GLY A 190 0.47 -6.68 -3.33
N LEU A 191 1.34 -5.94 -2.65
CA LEU A 191 1.76 -4.58 -2.99
C LEU A 191 3.23 -4.54 -3.38
N TYR A 192 3.54 -3.75 -4.40
CA TYR A 192 4.90 -3.49 -4.84
C TYR A 192 5.18 -1.99 -4.86
N TRP A 193 6.35 -1.62 -4.39
CA TRP A 193 6.84 -0.24 -4.32
C TRP A 193 8.20 -0.19 -4.98
N GLN A 194 8.44 0.84 -5.78
CA GLN A 194 9.74 1.05 -6.40
C GLN A 194 10.50 2.10 -5.58
N ASP A 195 11.64 1.71 -5.02
CA ASP A 195 12.54 2.63 -4.34
C ASP A 195 13.77 2.90 -5.21
N ARG A 196 14.22 4.15 -5.21
CA ARG A 196 15.37 4.61 -5.99
C ARG A 196 16.34 5.30 -5.05
N TRP A 197 17.47 4.66 -4.83
CA TRP A 197 18.56 5.21 -4.03
C TRP A 197 19.83 5.35 -4.86
N LYS A 198 20.73 6.22 -4.40
CA LYS A 198 21.98 6.53 -5.09
C LYS A 198 23.15 6.26 -4.17
N LEU A 199 24.07 5.42 -4.61
CA LEU A 199 25.34 5.22 -3.95
C LEU A 199 26.38 6.15 -4.57
N THR A 200 26.93 7.03 -3.75
CA THR A 200 28.10 7.83 -4.13
C THR A 200 29.25 7.39 -3.26
N ILE A 201 30.26 6.77 -3.86
CA ILE A 201 31.48 6.42 -3.15
C ILE A 201 32.22 7.75 -2.89
N PRO A 202 32.56 8.08 -1.63
CA PRO A 202 33.34 9.26 -1.34
C PRO A 202 34.73 9.09 -1.96
N GLY A 203 34.96 9.77 -3.08
CA GLY A 203 36.23 9.81 -3.79
C GLY A 203 36.47 11.20 -4.37
N GLU A 204 37.73 11.55 -4.61
CA GLU A 204 38.07 12.81 -5.28
C GLU A 204 37.46 12.81 -6.68
N THR A 205 36.42 13.62 -6.87
CA THR A 205 35.85 13.84 -8.20
C THR A 205 36.85 14.62 -9.04
N VAL A 206 37.24 14.07 -10.19
CA VAL A 206 38.14 14.74 -11.11
C VAL A 206 37.39 15.94 -11.72
N LYS A 207 37.61 17.13 -11.16
CA LYS A 207 36.90 18.35 -11.57
C LYS A 207 37.23 18.80 -13.00
N LYS A 208 38.42 18.47 -13.50
CA LYS A 208 38.88 18.87 -14.84
C LYS A 208 40.02 17.97 -15.32
N VAL A 209 39.88 17.41 -16.52
CA VAL A 209 40.99 16.78 -17.25
C VAL A 209 41.34 17.72 -18.40
N GLU A 210 42.45 18.46 -18.26
CA GLU A 210 42.97 19.28 -19.34
C GLU A 210 43.89 18.44 -20.23
N PHE A 211 43.40 18.05 -21.41
CA PHE A 211 44.23 17.42 -22.43
C PHE A 211 45.06 18.50 -23.14
N ASN A 212 46.27 18.74 -22.66
CA ASN A 212 47.20 19.60 -23.36
C ASN A 212 47.82 18.81 -24.53
N LEU A 213 47.24 18.93 -25.73
CA LEU A 213 47.70 18.26 -26.96
C LEU A 213 49.02 18.84 -27.52
N ASN A 214 49.68 19.75 -26.79
CA ASN A 214 51.01 20.21 -27.16
C ASN A 214 52.06 19.15 -26.81
N SER A 215 52.31 18.27 -27.78
CA SER A 215 53.49 17.42 -27.84
C SER A 215 54.76 18.29 -27.88
N ARG A 216 55.33 18.58 -26.70
CA ARG A 216 56.77 18.74 -26.41
C ARG A 216 56.97 19.22 -24.97
N GLN A 217 57.07 18.27 -24.05
CA GLN A 217 58.20 18.07 -23.14
C GLN A 217 57.76 17.34 -21.87
N VAL A 218 58.39 16.19 -21.66
CA VAL A 218 58.33 15.38 -20.45
C VAL A 218 59.03 16.15 -19.33
N ARG A 219 58.29 16.60 -18.31
CA ARG A 219 58.81 16.74 -16.95
C ARG A 219 57.75 16.28 -15.96
N GLN A 220 57.93 15.05 -15.48
CA GLN A 220 57.22 14.55 -14.31
C GLN A 220 57.75 15.29 -13.08
N SER A 221 56.92 16.08 -12.42
CA SER A 221 57.12 16.48 -11.03
C SER A 221 56.02 15.84 -10.21
N GLY A 222 56.39 14.79 -9.47
CA GLY A 222 55.49 14.07 -8.59
C GLY A 222 54.99 14.97 -7.47
N ILE A 223 53.67 14.99 -7.28
CA ILE A 223 53.05 15.57 -6.10
C ILE A 223 52.68 14.38 -5.21
N ALA A 224 53.49 14.18 -4.16
CA ALA A 224 53.17 13.28 -3.06
C ALA A 224 52.11 13.95 -2.19
N CYS A 225 50.95 13.29 -2.02
CA CYS A 225 49.93 13.72 -1.07
C CYS A 225 50.08 12.88 0.22
N PRO A 226 50.22 13.50 1.40
CA PRO A 226 50.31 12.77 2.66
C PRO A 226 48.90 12.34 3.11
N VAL A 227 48.65 11.02 3.12
CA VAL A 227 47.47 10.44 3.78
C VAL A 227 47.66 10.55 5.28
N ARG A 228 46.78 11.28 5.96
CA ARG A 228 46.68 11.34 7.41
C ARG A 228 45.58 10.37 7.84
N LEU A 229 45.96 9.33 8.56
CA LEU A 229 45.04 8.41 9.24
C LEU A 229 44.74 9.02 10.61
N ASP A 230 43.47 9.30 10.88
CA ASP A 230 42.91 9.41 12.24
C ASP A 230 41.78 8.37 12.37
#